data_AF-A0A497CYF8-F1
#
_entry.id   AF-A0A497CYF8-F1
#
_cell.length_a   1.000
_cell.length_b   1.000
_cell.length_c   1.000
_cell.angle_alpha   90.00
_cell.angle_beta   90.00
_cell.angle_gamma   90.00
#
_symmetry.space_group_name_H-M   'P 1'
#
loop_
_entity.id
_entity.type
_entity.pdbx_description
1 polymer ?
#
loop_
_entity_poly.entity_id
_entity_poly.type
_entity_poly.pdbx_seq_one_letter_code
_entity_poly.pdbx_strand_id
1 'polypeptide(L)'
;MTAQKSFESHTKKDGLTSSEVTVTLVDSKGVVWIGTSNGLTAYSGSKWYALKNIEDSKSGKPKTIGRVNVLFEDSKRNIWVGSSEGLFIYNSKYWTSFVKEDDDKFIPKFFMEDRQGRLWITSEYLQVVNASAQMNFSLSNGMLHMYSGDRWVDFNDIIGGTSAIIPGYTTDYFTRLFQDSKGNIWLSSMEGAFEFDGVNWKTYKEKELKSEKVLFVLEDKDGNIWAAMDNGVARQGTDGWKHYNKKDGLSGNRIVKLQQDNKIRIWAFAYNNLKFAGLGLFKEGKWQSFTKNDFKLKDEVESLTMNGEDVIAFAKGGVAVFKSNGWYKYGKKDGLIDKEYSMIKKDRHGIWLAGENAFYQFNEGSWEQLLKADGKWDVNVIFVENKESIWLGTGRDGIYHYSENKMEHFTEDSGLADDRILDIFKDKNEAVWIVSKLGVTLVHKDK
;
A
#
# COMPACT_ATOMS: atom_id res chain seq x y z
N MET A 1 -6.02 40.07 4.91
CA MET A 1 -7.27 39.28 4.86
C MET A 1 -6.84 37.85 4.66
N THR A 2 -7.09 36.97 5.61
CA THR A 2 -6.84 35.53 5.45
C THR A 2 -7.85 35.02 4.42
N ALA A 3 -7.39 34.39 3.35
CA ALA A 3 -8.29 33.75 2.38
C ALA A 3 -9.13 32.71 3.15
N GLN A 4 -10.45 32.82 3.07
CA GLN A 4 -11.33 31.85 3.70
C GLN A 4 -11.29 30.58 2.83
N LYS A 5 -11.07 29.42 3.45
CA LYS A 5 -11.21 28.15 2.73
C LYS A 5 -12.67 27.77 2.75
N SER A 6 -13.22 27.40 1.59
CA SER A 6 -14.56 26.84 1.50
C SER A 6 -14.48 25.35 1.15
N PHE A 7 -15.37 24.57 1.77
CA PHE A 7 -15.43 23.12 1.61
C PHE A 7 -16.71 22.76 0.87
N GLU A 8 -16.58 22.01 -0.21
CA GLU A 8 -17.71 21.43 -0.95
C GLU A 8 -17.71 19.92 -0.71
N SER A 9 -18.58 19.49 0.21
CA SER A 9 -18.77 18.07 0.50
C SER A 9 -19.72 17.42 -0.49
N HIS A 10 -19.34 16.24 -0.97
CA HIS A 10 -20.17 15.36 -1.76
C HIS A 10 -20.37 14.05 -1.00
N THR A 11 -21.60 13.81 -0.56
CA THR A 11 -22.01 12.65 0.20
C THR A 11 -22.95 11.77 -0.62
N LYS A 12 -23.46 10.70 -0.01
CA LYS A 12 -24.53 9.88 -0.60
C LYS A 12 -25.80 10.70 -0.94
N LYS A 13 -26.08 11.78 -0.20
CA LYS A 13 -27.25 12.64 -0.47
C LYS A 13 -27.05 13.50 -1.73
N ASP A 14 -25.81 13.76 -2.09
CA ASP A 14 -25.44 14.69 -3.17
C ASP A 14 -25.20 13.96 -4.49
N GLY A 15 -25.00 12.64 -4.47
CA GLY A 15 -24.84 11.83 -5.68
C GLY A 15 -23.81 10.71 -5.58
N LEU A 16 -23.03 10.61 -4.49
CA LEU A 16 -22.15 9.46 -4.31
C LEU A 16 -22.93 8.15 -4.35
N THR A 17 -22.38 7.17 -5.06
CA THR A 17 -23.00 5.85 -5.22
C THR A 17 -23.19 5.09 -3.90
N SER A 18 -22.29 5.29 -2.94
CA SER A 18 -22.39 4.89 -1.53
C SER A 18 -21.60 5.85 -0.65
N SER A 19 -21.92 5.90 0.65
CA SER A 19 -21.16 6.70 1.63
C SER A 19 -19.80 6.08 1.95
N GLU A 20 -19.68 4.75 1.86
CA GLU A 20 -18.42 4.06 2.12
C GLU A 20 -17.52 4.11 0.88
N VAL A 21 -16.58 5.05 0.89
CA VAL A 21 -15.50 5.16 -0.10
C VAL A 21 -14.48 4.04 0.15
N THR A 22 -14.09 3.34 -0.90
CA THR A 22 -13.19 2.17 -0.82
C THR A 22 -11.86 2.41 -1.53
N VAL A 23 -11.83 3.21 -2.59
CA VAL A 23 -10.62 3.51 -3.36
C VAL A 23 -10.82 4.79 -4.16
N THR A 24 -9.74 5.54 -4.39
CA THR A 24 -9.73 6.73 -5.24
C THR A 24 -8.62 6.65 -6.29
N LEU A 25 -8.83 7.32 -7.43
CA LEU A 25 -7.86 7.43 -8.51
C LEU A 25 -8.04 8.75 -9.24
N VAL A 26 -6.96 9.51 -9.44
CA VAL A 26 -6.95 10.64 -10.38
C VAL A 26 -6.31 10.15 -11.67
N ASP A 27 -7.08 10.12 -12.75
CA ASP A 27 -6.59 9.62 -14.04
C ASP A 27 -5.75 10.66 -14.79
N SER A 28 -5.13 10.24 -15.89
CA SER A 28 -4.29 11.08 -16.74
C SER A 28 -5.04 12.22 -17.44
N LYS A 29 -6.37 12.22 -17.45
CA LYS A 29 -7.21 13.28 -18.01
C LYS A 29 -7.70 14.25 -16.94
N GLY A 30 -7.41 13.97 -15.67
CA GLY A 30 -7.81 14.80 -14.53
C GLY A 30 -9.20 14.46 -14.01
N VAL A 31 -9.77 13.32 -14.40
CA VAL A 31 -11.00 12.81 -13.79
C VAL A 31 -10.66 12.20 -12.44
N VAL A 32 -11.44 12.57 -11.43
CA VAL A 32 -11.35 11.97 -10.10
C VAL A 32 -12.36 10.82 -10.02
N TRP A 33 -11.87 9.61 -9.88
CA TRP A 33 -12.65 8.39 -9.75
C TRP A 33 -12.71 7.96 -8.29
N ILE A 34 -13.91 7.67 -7.80
CA ILE A 34 -14.19 7.31 -6.41
C ILE A 34 -14.96 5.98 -6.42
N GLY A 35 -14.26 4.90 -6.12
CA GLY A 35 -14.84 3.59 -5.87
C GLY A 35 -15.55 3.57 -4.53
N THR A 36 -16.71 2.93 -4.48
CA THR A 36 -17.53 2.85 -3.27
C THR A 36 -18.03 1.42 -3.03
N SER A 37 -18.68 1.19 -1.90
CA SER A 37 -19.32 -0.10 -1.63
C SER A 37 -20.52 -0.45 -2.52
N ASN A 38 -20.98 0.46 -3.39
CA ASN A 38 -22.10 0.20 -4.30
C ASN A 38 -21.99 1.00 -5.62
N GLY A 39 -20.85 0.87 -6.30
CA GLY A 39 -20.59 1.47 -7.60
C GLY A 39 -19.44 2.48 -7.57
N LEU A 40 -19.35 3.25 -8.65
CA LEU A 40 -18.29 4.21 -8.92
C LEU A 40 -18.89 5.62 -9.05
N THR A 41 -18.21 6.63 -8.54
CA THR A 41 -18.53 8.03 -8.83
C THR A 41 -17.35 8.68 -9.53
N ALA A 42 -17.59 9.45 -10.59
CA ALA A 42 -16.57 10.22 -11.28
C ALA A 42 -16.86 11.72 -11.18
N TYR A 43 -15.83 12.52 -10.95
CA TYR A 43 -15.88 13.97 -11.03
C TYR A 43 -15.04 14.45 -12.21
N SER A 44 -15.69 15.14 -13.15
CA SER A 44 -15.05 15.67 -14.35
C SER A 44 -15.71 16.96 -14.80
N GLY A 45 -14.92 17.98 -15.12
CA GLY A 45 -15.43 19.26 -15.62
C GLY A 45 -16.46 19.91 -14.69
N SER A 46 -16.21 19.89 -13.38
CA SER A 46 -17.12 20.39 -12.34
C SER A 46 -18.49 19.71 -12.28
N LYS A 47 -18.58 18.46 -12.76
CA LYS A 47 -19.79 17.65 -12.74
C LYS A 47 -19.53 16.29 -12.12
N TRP A 48 -20.53 15.79 -11.41
CA TRP A 48 -20.55 14.50 -10.76
C TRP A 48 -21.32 13.47 -11.60
N TYR A 49 -20.77 12.27 -11.72
CA TYR A 49 -21.33 11.17 -12.49
C TYR A 49 -21.38 9.92 -11.63
N ALA A 50 -22.58 9.53 -11.20
CA ALA A 50 -22.82 8.31 -10.43
C ALA A 50 -23.02 7.11 -11.37
N LEU A 51 -22.20 6.09 -11.22
CA LEU A 51 -22.17 4.90 -12.07
C LEU A 51 -22.38 3.65 -11.20
N LYS A 52 -23.65 3.24 -11.05
CA LYS A 52 -24.00 1.94 -10.43
C LYS A 52 -24.04 0.80 -11.44
N ASN A 53 -24.39 1.14 -12.67
CA ASN A 53 -24.46 0.23 -13.80
C ASN A 53 -23.67 0.81 -14.97
N ILE A 54 -23.14 -0.06 -15.82
CA ILE A 54 -22.56 0.29 -17.11
C ILE A 54 -23.35 -0.37 -18.22
N GLU A 55 -23.38 0.25 -19.39
CA GLU A 55 -23.83 -0.41 -20.61
C GLU A 55 -22.64 -1.16 -21.21
N ASP A 56 -22.70 -2.49 -21.17
CA ASP A 56 -21.62 -3.32 -21.65
C ASP A 56 -21.58 -3.31 -23.18
N SER A 57 -20.50 -2.80 -23.75
CA SER A 57 -20.34 -2.67 -25.21
C SER A 57 -20.34 -4.00 -25.97
N LYS A 58 -20.09 -5.14 -25.30
CA LYS A 58 -20.15 -6.47 -25.92
C LYS A 58 -21.57 -7.01 -25.99
N SER A 59 -22.30 -6.97 -24.88
CA SER A 59 -23.65 -7.54 -24.80
C SER A 59 -24.78 -6.55 -25.07
N GLY A 60 -24.50 -5.24 -25.02
CA GLY A 60 -25.50 -4.17 -25.06
C GLY A 60 -26.42 -4.13 -23.83
N LYS A 61 -26.12 -4.91 -22.79
CA LYS A 61 -26.95 -5.03 -21.60
C LYS A 61 -26.37 -4.22 -20.44
N PRO A 62 -27.22 -3.69 -19.55
CA PRO A 62 -26.73 -3.08 -18.32
C PRO A 62 -26.10 -4.16 -17.43
N LYS A 63 -24.94 -3.83 -16.84
CA LYS A 63 -24.25 -4.65 -15.83
C LYS A 63 -23.98 -3.81 -14.59
N THR A 64 -24.28 -4.36 -13.42
CA THR A 64 -24.02 -3.72 -12.12
C THR A 64 -22.53 -3.75 -11.80
N ILE A 65 -21.99 -2.67 -11.25
CA ILE A 65 -20.58 -2.60 -10.82
C ILE A 65 -20.39 -3.17 -9.42
N GLY A 66 -21.33 -2.96 -8.49
CA GLY A 66 -21.22 -3.43 -7.10
C GLY A 66 -20.08 -2.77 -6.31
N ARG A 67 -19.51 -3.48 -5.32
CA ARG A 67 -18.44 -2.93 -4.46
C ARG A 67 -17.14 -2.82 -5.26
N VAL A 68 -16.65 -1.61 -5.44
CA VAL A 68 -15.36 -1.38 -6.10
C VAL A 68 -14.24 -1.62 -5.10
N ASN A 69 -13.28 -2.48 -5.43
CA ASN A 69 -12.15 -2.80 -4.55
C ASN A 69 -10.85 -2.14 -5.04
N VAL A 70 -10.75 -1.84 -6.33
CA VAL A 70 -9.51 -1.38 -6.95
C VAL A 70 -9.79 -0.59 -8.22
N LEU A 71 -9.02 0.47 -8.41
CA LEU A 71 -8.98 1.29 -9.61
C LEU A 71 -7.55 1.34 -10.13
N PHE A 72 -7.39 1.20 -11.44
CA PHE A 72 -6.08 1.24 -12.08
C PHE A 72 -6.18 1.91 -13.45
N GLU A 73 -5.26 2.83 -13.74
CA GLU A 73 -5.12 3.40 -15.09
C GLU A 73 -3.94 2.74 -15.80
N ASP A 74 -4.19 2.15 -16.97
CA ASP A 74 -3.12 1.59 -17.81
C ASP A 74 -2.43 2.66 -18.67
N SER A 75 -1.31 2.31 -19.30
CA SER A 75 -0.52 3.18 -20.16
C SER A 75 -1.30 3.70 -21.38
N LYS A 76 -2.37 3.01 -21.77
CA LYS A 76 -3.29 3.38 -22.86
C LYS A 76 -4.42 4.29 -22.38
N ARG A 77 -4.42 4.69 -21.10
CA ARG A 77 -5.39 5.58 -20.46
C ARG A 77 -6.77 4.95 -20.33
N ASN A 78 -6.84 3.63 -20.24
CA ASN A 78 -8.07 2.94 -19.87
C ASN A 78 -8.15 2.86 -18.34
N ILE A 79 -9.38 2.98 -17.83
CA ILE A 79 -9.67 2.83 -16.41
C ILE A 79 -10.18 1.43 -16.15
N TRP A 80 -9.44 0.67 -15.37
CA TRP A 80 -9.77 -0.66 -14.90
C TRP A 80 -10.44 -0.56 -13.54
N VAL A 81 -11.59 -1.21 -13.41
CA VAL A 81 -12.40 -1.23 -12.19
C VAL A 81 -12.58 -2.68 -11.78
N GLY A 82 -11.86 -3.08 -10.72
CA GLY A 82 -12.05 -4.37 -10.09
C GLY A 82 -13.09 -4.28 -9.00
N SER A 83 -14.12 -5.13 -9.06
CA SER A 83 -15.30 -5.04 -8.19
C SER A 83 -15.77 -6.41 -7.69
N SER A 84 -16.80 -6.41 -6.83
CA SER A 84 -17.49 -7.65 -6.43
C SER A 84 -18.25 -8.32 -7.56
N GLU A 85 -18.60 -7.59 -8.63
CA GLU A 85 -19.36 -8.10 -9.78
C GLU A 85 -18.45 -8.44 -10.98
N GLY A 86 -17.13 -8.47 -10.76
CA GLY A 86 -16.11 -8.76 -11.76
C GLY A 86 -15.27 -7.54 -12.16
N LEU A 87 -14.70 -7.60 -13.37
CA LEU A 87 -13.78 -6.60 -13.89
C LEU A 87 -14.42 -5.78 -15.01
N PHE A 88 -14.23 -4.46 -14.93
CA PHE A 88 -14.69 -3.53 -15.96
C PHE A 88 -13.53 -2.71 -16.49
N ILE A 89 -13.61 -2.34 -17.77
CA ILE A 89 -12.68 -1.40 -18.40
C ILE A 89 -13.47 -0.27 -19.06
N TYR A 90 -13.01 0.96 -18.85
CA TYR A 90 -13.49 2.15 -19.55
C TYR A 90 -12.38 2.70 -20.45
N ASN A 91 -12.60 2.67 -21.77
CA ASN A 91 -11.63 3.15 -22.76
C ASN A 91 -11.90 4.59 -23.23
N SER A 92 -12.55 5.40 -22.38
CA SER A 92 -13.01 6.76 -22.68
C SER A 92 -14.20 6.89 -23.64
N LYS A 93 -14.69 5.79 -24.20
CA LYS A 93 -15.87 5.80 -25.07
C LYS A 93 -16.90 4.75 -24.66
N TYR A 94 -16.41 3.58 -24.30
CA TYR A 94 -17.23 2.42 -23.98
C TYR A 94 -16.78 1.79 -22.68
N TRP A 95 -17.75 1.23 -21.97
CA TRP A 95 -17.50 0.27 -20.92
C TRP A 95 -17.51 -1.14 -21.50
N THR A 96 -16.58 -1.96 -21.08
CA THR A 96 -16.60 -3.40 -21.36
C THR A 96 -16.51 -4.13 -20.03
N SER A 97 -17.41 -5.07 -19.83
CA SER A 97 -17.39 -5.97 -18.70
C SER A 97 -16.69 -7.28 -19.05
N PHE A 98 -15.96 -7.81 -18.08
CA PHE A 98 -15.43 -9.16 -18.07
C PHE A 98 -16.09 -9.88 -16.89
N VAL A 99 -17.40 -10.11 -17.02
CA VAL A 99 -18.15 -11.00 -16.14
C VAL A 99 -18.09 -12.37 -16.78
N LYS A 100 -17.42 -13.33 -16.14
CA LYS A 100 -17.61 -14.74 -16.50
C LYS A 100 -18.95 -15.15 -15.89
N GLU A 101 -19.95 -15.44 -16.72
CA GLU A 101 -21.34 -15.69 -16.29
C GLU A 101 -21.47 -16.88 -15.30
N ASP A 102 -20.42 -17.71 -15.16
CA ASP A 102 -20.34 -18.86 -14.25
C ASP A 102 -19.24 -18.73 -13.16
N ASP A 103 -18.56 -17.59 -13.03
CA ASP A 103 -17.38 -17.45 -12.16
C ASP A 103 -17.52 -16.29 -11.15
N ASP A 104 -18.29 -16.54 -10.10
CA ASP A 104 -18.43 -15.66 -8.93
C ASP A 104 -17.11 -15.48 -8.12
N LYS A 105 -15.98 -16.01 -8.61
CA LYS A 105 -14.73 -16.14 -7.84
C LYS A 105 -13.63 -15.17 -8.26
N PHE A 106 -13.86 -14.34 -9.29
CA PHE A 106 -12.88 -13.35 -9.73
C PHE A 106 -12.95 -12.07 -8.90
N ILE A 107 -12.25 -12.03 -7.76
CA ILE A 107 -12.06 -10.81 -6.97
C ILE A 107 -10.63 -10.32 -7.20
N PRO A 108 -10.42 -9.30 -8.05
CA PRO A 108 -9.07 -8.86 -8.38
C PRO A 108 -8.40 -8.16 -7.19
N LYS A 109 -7.10 -8.43 -6.99
CA LYS A 109 -6.31 -7.96 -5.83
C LYS A 109 -5.14 -7.08 -6.23
N PHE A 110 -4.25 -7.56 -7.09
CA PHE A 110 -3.11 -6.78 -7.59
C PHE A 110 -3.27 -6.52 -9.08
N PHE A 111 -2.90 -5.31 -9.50
CA PHE A 111 -2.76 -4.92 -10.89
C PHE A 111 -1.32 -4.51 -11.12
N MET A 112 -0.73 -4.99 -12.21
CA MET A 112 0.57 -4.54 -12.67
C MET A 112 0.57 -4.51 -14.19
N GLU A 113 0.91 -3.38 -14.76
CA GLU A 113 1.25 -3.31 -16.19
C GLU A 113 2.75 -3.52 -16.34
N ASP A 114 3.13 -4.46 -17.20
CA ASP A 114 4.54 -4.66 -17.53
C ASP A 114 5.03 -3.68 -18.61
N ARG A 115 6.35 -3.64 -18.85
CA ARG A 115 6.97 -2.78 -19.86
C ARG A 115 6.48 -3.01 -21.29
N GLN A 116 5.78 -4.12 -21.58
CA GLN A 116 5.19 -4.42 -22.88
C GLN A 116 3.73 -3.96 -22.98
N GLY A 117 3.17 -3.37 -21.92
CA GLY A 117 1.77 -2.94 -21.85
C GLY A 117 0.79 -4.10 -21.64
N ARG A 118 1.27 -5.24 -21.14
CA ARG A 118 0.40 -6.35 -20.72
C ARG A 118 0.00 -6.15 -19.28
N LEU A 119 -1.28 -6.32 -18.99
CA LEU A 119 -1.83 -6.16 -17.66
C LEU A 119 -1.88 -7.50 -16.94
N TRP A 120 -1.19 -7.59 -15.82
CA TRP A 120 -1.17 -8.75 -14.94
C TRP A 120 -2.10 -8.49 -13.76
N ILE A 121 -3.02 -9.43 -13.51
CA ILE A 121 -4.05 -9.30 -12.49
C ILE A 121 -4.07 -10.57 -11.66
N THR A 122 -3.94 -10.45 -10.35
CA THR A 122 -4.24 -11.56 -9.46
C THR A 122 -5.69 -11.49 -9.01
N SER A 123 -6.36 -12.62 -8.87
CA SER A 123 -7.66 -12.71 -8.20
C SER A 123 -7.61 -13.70 -7.05
N GLU A 124 -8.33 -13.40 -5.97
CA GLU A 124 -8.32 -14.23 -4.76
C GLU A 124 -9.69 -14.36 -4.10
N TYR A 125 -10.03 -15.55 -3.63
CA TYR A 125 -11.23 -15.75 -2.82
C TYR A 125 -10.98 -16.67 -1.63
N LEU A 126 -11.68 -16.38 -0.53
CA LEU A 126 -11.61 -17.18 0.69
C LEU A 126 -12.66 -18.30 0.66
N GLN A 127 -12.22 -19.53 0.87
CA GLN A 127 -13.12 -20.65 1.16
C GLN A 127 -13.29 -20.77 2.67
N VAL A 128 -14.47 -20.38 3.16
CA VAL A 128 -14.86 -20.63 4.55
C VAL A 128 -15.26 -22.10 4.68
N VAL A 129 -14.37 -22.92 5.22
CA VAL A 129 -14.67 -24.33 5.56
C VAL A 129 -14.98 -24.40 7.04
N ASN A 130 -16.13 -24.93 7.46
CA ASN A 130 -16.54 -24.95 8.87
C ASN A 130 -15.52 -25.59 9.83
N ALA A 131 -14.71 -26.55 9.37
CA ALA A 131 -13.62 -27.14 10.15
C ALA A 131 -12.45 -26.16 10.42
N SER A 132 -12.21 -25.20 9.53
CA SER A 132 -11.11 -24.22 9.62
C SER A 132 -11.35 -23.16 10.71
N ALA A 133 -12.61 -22.83 11.01
CA ALA A 133 -12.99 -21.95 12.11
C ALA A 133 -12.66 -22.54 13.49
N GLN A 134 -12.66 -23.88 13.62
CA GLN A 134 -12.23 -24.58 14.85
C GLN A 134 -10.70 -24.68 14.95
N MET A 135 -9.97 -24.51 13.84
CA MET A 135 -8.51 -24.65 13.74
C MET A 135 -7.77 -23.31 13.57
N ASN A 136 -8.47 -22.17 13.68
CA ASN A 136 -7.93 -20.81 13.56
C ASN A 136 -7.16 -20.52 12.25
N PHE A 137 -7.57 -21.09 11.13
CA PHE A 137 -7.06 -20.71 9.80
C PHE A 137 -8.21 -20.57 8.78
N SER A 138 -7.93 -20.02 7.61
CA SER A 138 -8.85 -19.96 6.46
C SER A 138 -8.17 -20.49 5.21
N LEU A 139 -8.92 -21.03 4.25
CA LEU A 139 -8.37 -21.42 2.96
C LEU A 139 -8.52 -20.26 1.98
N SER A 140 -7.43 -19.91 1.31
CA SER A 140 -7.42 -18.87 0.27
C SER A 140 -6.98 -19.46 -1.05
N ASN A 141 -7.68 -19.08 -2.12
CA ASN A 141 -7.39 -19.50 -3.48
C ASN A 141 -6.97 -18.31 -4.31
N GLY A 142 -5.80 -18.40 -4.95
CA GLY A 142 -5.31 -17.38 -5.87
C GLY A 142 -5.33 -17.86 -7.32
N MET A 143 -5.56 -16.95 -8.26
CA MET A 143 -5.37 -17.14 -9.71
C MET A 143 -4.61 -15.94 -10.29
N LEU A 144 -3.80 -16.18 -11.34
CA LEU A 144 -3.11 -15.13 -12.09
C LEU A 144 -3.66 -15.06 -13.52
N HIS A 145 -3.91 -13.83 -13.96
CA HIS A 145 -4.46 -13.49 -15.26
C HIS A 145 -3.53 -12.50 -15.96
N MET A 146 -3.40 -12.63 -17.27
CA MET A 146 -2.72 -11.65 -18.11
C MET A 146 -3.65 -11.22 -19.24
N TYR A 147 -3.79 -9.91 -19.40
CA TYR A 147 -4.51 -9.29 -20.51
C TYR A 147 -3.55 -8.55 -21.44
N SER A 148 -3.57 -8.93 -22.72
CA SER A 148 -2.72 -8.35 -23.76
C SER A 148 -3.52 -7.51 -24.77
N GLY A 149 -4.52 -6.76 -24.31
CA GLY A 149 -5.29 -5.84 -25.14
C GLY A 149 -6.44 -6.46 -25.93
N ASP A 150 -6.26 -7.67 -26.48
CA ASP A 150 -7.32 -8.44 -27.17
C ASP A 150 -7.51 -9.86 -26.58
N ARG A 151 -6.55 -10.34 -25.80
CA ARG A 151 -6.50 -11.71 -25.30
C ARG A 151 -6.34 -11.77 -23.79
N TRP A 152 -7.07 -12.71 -23.19
CA TRP A 152 -6.90 -13.15 -21.81
C TRP A 152 -6.11 -14.46 -21.80
N VAL A 153 -5.20 -14.58 -20.85
CA VAL A 153 -4.51 -15.82 -20.51
C VAL A 153 -4.66 -16.04 -19.01
N ASP A 154 -5.27 -17.15 -18.64
CA ASP A 154 -5.46 -17.58 -17.25
C ASP A 154 -4.41 -18.65 -16.91
N PHE A 155 -3.67 -18.48 -15.80
CA PHE A 155 -2.55 -19.34 -15.42
C PHE A 155 -2.89 -20.30 -14.25
N ASN A 156 -4.09 -20.87 -14.26
CA ASN A 156 -4.68 -21.57 -13.12
C ASN A 156 -3.92 -22.83 -12.65
N ASP A 157 -3.27 -23.55 -13.56
CA ASP A 157 -2.61 -24.84 -13.26
C ASP A 157 -1.13 -24.69 -12.88
N ILE A 158 -0.55 -23.52 -13.16
CA ILE A 158 0.88 -23.23 -12.95
C ILE A 158 1.07 -22.36 -11.71
N ILE A 159 0.11 -21.46 -11.47
CA ILE A 159 0.17 -20.38 -10.48
C ILE A 159 -1.21 -20.19 -9.88
N GLY A 160 -1.30 -20.48 -8.60
CA GLY A 160 -2.59 -20.54 -7.93
C GLY A 160 -2.88 -21.94 -7.45
N GLY A 161 -3.64 -22.00 -6.37
CA GLY A 161 -3.83 -23.18 -5.55
C GLY A 161 -4.59 -22.79 -4.30
N THR A 162 -4.70 -23.71 -3.35
CA THR A 162 -5.39 -23.48 -2.07
C THR A 162 -4.39 -23.55 -0.94
N SER A 163 -4.23 -22.44 -0.21
CA SER A 163 -3.33 -22.41 0.95
C SER A 163 -4.05 -21.97 2.23
N ALA A 164 -3.63 -22.54 3.35
CA ALA A 164 -4.09 -22.15 4.68
C ALA A 164 -3.42 -20.85 5.12
N ILE A 165 -4.22 -19.82 5.34
CA ILE A 165 -3.83 -18.51 5.86
C ILE A 165 -4.30 -18.34 7.30
N ILE A 166 -3.54 -17.61 8.12
CA ILE A 166 -3.91 -17.28 9.50
C ILE A 166 -4.62 -15.93 9.48
N PRO A 167 -5.91 -15.84 9.87
CA PRO A 167 -6.64 -14.58 9.98
C PRO A 167 -5.87 -13.56 10.83
N GLY A 168 -5.70 -12.34 10.31
CA GLY A 168 -5.02 -11.23 10.99
C GLY A 168 -3.52 -11.09 10.76
N TYR A 169 -2.88 -11.93 9.92
CA TYR A 169 -1.43 -11.86 9.65
C TYR A 169 -1.05 -11.55 8.20
N THR A 170 -1.68 -12.25 7.27
CA THR A 170 -1.65 -11.98 5.83
C THR A 170 -2.98 -12.44 5.30
N THR A 171 -3.80 -11.53 4.78
CA THR A 171 -5.10 -11.93 4.20
C THR A 171 -4.96 -12.45 2.78
N ASP A 172 -3.87 -12.12 2.12
CA ASP A 172 -3.74 -12.30 0.68
C ASP A 172 -2.92 -13.55 0.36
N TYR A 173 -3.41 -14.34 -0.59
CA TYR A 173 -2.76 -15.55 -1.09
C TYR A 173 -1.49 -15.20 -1.86
N PHE A 174 -1.59 -14.24 -2.79
CA PHE A 174 -0.45 -13.62 -3.41
C PHE A 174 0.04 -12.50 -2.51
N THR A 175 1.35 -12.38 -2.38
CA THR A 175 1.97 -11.43 -1.46
C THR A 175 2.72 -10.32 -2.20
N ARG A 176 3.08 -10.56 -3.46
CA ARG A 176 3.68 -9.55 -4.34
C ARG A 176 3.65 -9.96 -5.80
N LEU A 177 3.47 -8.97 -6.68
CA LEU A 177 3.65 -9.07 -8.13
C LEU A 177 4.55 -7.92 -8.59
N PHE A 178 5.64 -8.21 -9.31
CA PHE A 178 6.52 -7.18 -9.88
C PHE A 178 7.25 -7.65 -11.16
N GLN A 179 7.74 -6.71 -11.96
CA GLN A 179 8.64 -7.00 -13.09
C GLN A 179 10.08 -6.65 -12.71
N ASP A 180 11.01 -7.58 -12.91
CA ASP A 180 12.44 -7.37 -12.64
C ASP A 180 13.15 -6.52 -13.72
N SER A 181 14.43 -6.21 -13.52
CA SER A 181 15.24 -5.41 -14.44
C SER A 181 15.41 -6.07 -15.80
N LYS A 182 15.39 -7.41 -15.86
CA LYS A 182 15.51 -8.24 -17.07
C LYS A 182 14.18 -8.38 -17.81
N GLY A 183 13.08 -7.96 -17.19
CA GLY A 183 11.74 -8.00 -17.77
C GLY A 183 10.94 -9.23 -17.39
N ASN A 184 11.48 -10.12 -16.54
CA ASN A 184 10.75 -11.26 -16.03
C ASN A 184 9.67 -10.81 -15.06
N ILE A 185 8.57 -11.56 -15.01
CA ILE A 185 7.48 -11.31 -14.07
C ILE A 185 7.67 -12.22 -12.87
N TRP A 186 7.72 -11.61 -11.68
CA TRP A 186 7.86 -12.31 -10.42
C TRP A 186 6.59 -12.19 -9.60
N LEU A 187 6.19 -13.32 -9.04
CA LEU A 187 5.02 -13.44 -8.18
C LEU A 187 5.37 -14.28 -6.96
N SER A 188 5.11 -13.76 -5.75
CA SER A 188 5.22 -14.53 -4.51
C SER A 188 3.86 -14.83 -3.92
N SER A 189 3.76 -15.96 -3.23
CA SER A 189 2.52 -16.46 -2.67
C SER A 189 2.75 -17.36 -1.45
N MET A 190 1.63 -17.75 -0.84
CA MET A 190 1.57 -18.79 0.19
C MET A 190 1.87 -20.21 -0.32
N GLU A 191 2.29 -20.36 -1.58
CA GLU A 191 2.71 -21.63 -2.20
C GLU A 191 4.04 -21.52 -2.99
N GLY A 192 4.82 -20.46 -2.77
CA GLY A 192 6.14 -20.31 -3.38
C GLY A 192 6.32 -19.01 -4.15
N ALA A 193 7.42 -18.93 -4.89
CA ALA A 193 7.70 -17.87 -5.84
C ALA A 193 7.70 -18.41 -7.27
N PHE A 194 7.23 -17.59 -8.20
CA PHE A 194 7.10 -17.91 -9.61
C PHE A 194 7.80 -16.83 -10.44
N GLU A 195 8.60 -17.25 -11.41
CA GLU A 195 9.27 -16.40 -12.40
C GLU A 195 8.74 -16.75 -13.79
N PHE A 196 8.30 -15.75 -14.55
CA PHE A 196 7.96 -15.88 -15.95
C PHE A 196 8.96 -15.12 -16.80
N ASP A 197 9.68 -15.84 -17.67
CA ASP A 197 10.68 -15.26 -18.58
C ASP A 197 10.07 -14.71 -19.88
N GLY A 198 8.74 -14.72 -20.00
CA GLY A 198 8.00 -14.38 -21.20
C GLY A 198 7.54 -15.58 -22.02
N VAL A 199 8.10 -16.77 -21.76
CA VAL A 199 7.75 -18.02 -22.45
C VAL A 199 7.43 -19.13 -21.45
N ASN A 200 8.29 -19.32 -20.45
CA ASN A 200 8.22 -20.41 -19.49
C ASN A 200 8.05 -19.88 -18.08
N TRP A 201 7.33 -20.66 -17.28
CA TRP A 201 7.27 -20.49 -15.84
C TRP A 201 8.32 -21.34 -15.16
N LYS A 202 9.02 -20.72 -14.20
CA LYS A 202 9.82 -21.42 -13.21
C LYS A 202 9.17 -21.24 -11.84
N THR A 203 9.15 -22.34 -11.10
CA THR A 203 8.52 -22.42 -9.79
C THR A 203 9.57 -22.72 -8.75
N TYR A 204 9.57 -21.94 -7.67
CA TYR A 204 10.51 -22.03 -6.57
C TYR A 204 9.73 -22.30 -5.27
N LYS A 205 9.84 -23.53 -4.74
CA LYS A 205 9.15 -23.99 -3.51
C LYS A 205 10.13 -24.71 -2.59
N GLU A 206 9.69 -25.74 -1.85
CA GLU A 206 10.50 -26.49 -0.90
C GLU A 206 11.84 -26.98 -1.48
N LYS A 207 11.85 -27.46 -2.72
CA LYS A 207 13.06 -27.99 -3.35
C LYS A 207 14.15 -26.93 -3.55
N GLU A 208 13.79 -25.74 -4.02
CA GLU A 208 14.75 -24.66 -4.32
C GLU A 208 14.90 -23.63 -3.19
N LEU A 209 13.83 -23.36 -2.44
CA LEU A 209 13.73 -22.33 -1.41
C LEU A 209 13.74 -22.89 0.01
N LYS A 210 13.58 -24.20 0.19
CA LYS A 210 13.42 -24.88 1.50
C LYS A 210 12.22 -24.36 2.28
N SER A 211 11.27 -23.73 1.61
CA SER A 211 10.01 -23.27 2.17
C SER A 211 8.94 -23.33 1.09
N GLU A 212 7.73 -23.67 1.51
CA GLU A 212 6.52 -23.61 0.69
C GLU A 212 5.89 -22.21 0.68
N LYS A 213 6.29 -21.29 1.57
CA LYS A 213 5.66 -19.98 1.75
C LYS A 213 6.64 -18.84 1.50
N VAL A 214 6.42 -18.12 0.41
CA VAL A 214 7.21 -16.93 0.07
C VAL A 214 6.36 -15.69 0.32
N LEU A 215 6.76 -14.95 1.34
CA LEU A 215 6.01 -13.81 1.87
C LEU A 215 6.34 -12.51 1.15
N PHE A 216 7.51 -12.44 0.51
CA PHE A 216 7.94 -11.26 -0.21
C PHE A 216 9.07 -11.61 -1.16
N VAL A 217 9.07 -11.02 -2.35
CA VAL A 217 10.19 -11.09 -3.30
C VAL A 217 10.71 -9.69 -3.62
N LEU A 218 12.00 -9.52 -3.82
CA LEU A 218 12.63 -8.24 -4.11
C LEU A 218 13.80 -8.47 -5.07
N GLU A 219 13.90 -7.66 -6.11
CA GLU A 219 15.16 -7.49 -6.84
C GLU A 219 15.98 -6.36 -6.21
N ASP A 220 17.24 -6.64 -5.93
CA ASP A 220 18.19 -5.63 -5.47
C ASP A 220 18.82 -4.85 -6.64
N LYS A 221 19.43 -3.69 -6.38
CA LYS A 221 20.11 -2.88 -7.42
C LYS A 221 21.19 -3.60 -8.22
N ASP A 222 21.73 -4.71 -7.72
CA ASP A 222 22.73 -5.52 -8.43
C ASP A 222 22.07 -6.62 -9.29
N GLY A 223 20.74 -6.66 -9.35
CA GLY A 223 19.95 -7.63 -10.13
C GLY A 223 19.81 -9.00 -9.47
N ASN A 224 20.10 -9.12 -8.16
CA ASN A 224 19.86 -10.36 -7.43
C ASN A 224 18.42 -10.41 -6.92
N ILE A 225 17.83 -11.59 -6.96
CA ILE A 225 16.50 -11.82 -6.42
C ILE A 225 16.62 -12.32 -4.98
N TRP A 226 15.80 -11.74 -4.11
CA TRP A 226 15.68 -12.10 -2.71
C TRP A 226 14.26 -12.56 -2.42
N ALA A 227 14.13 -13.67 -1.71
CA ALA A 227 12.86 -14.22 -1.25
C ALA A 227 12.83 -14.23 0.28
N ALA A 228 11.84 -13.54 0.85
CA ALA A 228 11.51 -13.59 2.27
C ALA A 228 10.50 -14.71 2.51
N MET A 229 10.76 -15.56 3.50
CA MET A 229 10.03 -16.82 3.69
C MET A 229 9.61 -16.98 5.14
N ASP A 230 8.79 -17.99 5.42
CA ASP A 230 8.38 -18.32 6.78
C ASP A 230 9.49 -18.94 7.64
N ASN A 231 10.62 -19.31 7.03
CA ASN A 231 11.77 -19.91 7.70
C ASN A 231 13.14 -19.25 7.36
N GLY A 232 13.14 -18.08 6.72
CA GLY A 232 14.34 -17.28 6.54
C GLY A 232 14.32 -16.39 5.30
N VAL A 233 15.48 -16.20 4.71
CA VAL A 233 15.68 -15.49 3.44
C VAL A 233 16.46 -16.38 2.48
N ALA A 234 16.08 -16.38 1.20
CA ALA A 234 16.90 -16.93 0.13
C ALA A 234 17.36 -15.81 -0.81
N ARG A 235 18.60 -15.89 -1.30
CA ARG A 235 19.14 -15.01 -2.33
C ARG A 235 19.51 -15.85 -3.55
N GLN A 236 19.01 -15.48 -4.71
CA GLN A 236 19.40 -16.08 -5.98
C GLN A 236 20.74 -15.48 -6.41
N GLY A 237 21.77 -16.30 -6.45
CA GLY A 237 23.07 -15.99 -7.05
C GLY A 237 23.28 -16.74 -8.36
N THR A 238 24.50 -16.68 -8.89
CA THR A 238 24.89 -17.40 -10.12
C THR A 238 24.81 -18.92 -9.96
N ASP A 239 25.08 -19.42 -8.76
CA ASP A 239 25.14 -20.85 -8.45
C ASP A 239 23.80 -21.39 -7.89
N GLY A 240 22.72 -20.62 -8.03
CA GLY A 240 21.39 -20.94 -7.52
C GLY A 240 21.04 -20.21 -6.22
N TRP A 241 20.11 -20.79 -5.46
CA TRP A 241 19.58 -20.17 -4.24
C TRP A 241 20.47 -20.44 -3.02
N LYS A 242 20.90 -19.38 -2.37
CA LYS A 242 21.58 -19.44 -1.07
C LYS A 242 20.62 -19.03 0.04
N HIS A 243 20.48 -19.89 1.04
CA HIS A 243 19.53 -19.70 2.13
C HIS A 243 20.23 -19.18 3.38
N TYR A 244 19.50 -18.36 4.13
CA TYR A 244 19.91 -17.78 5.38
C TYR A 244 18.78 -17.90 6.39
N ASN A 245 19.09 -18.37 7.59
CA ASN A 245 18.18 -18.50 8.71
C ASN A 245 18.82 -17.91 9.98
N LYS A 246 18.26 -18.22 11.16
CA LYS A 246 18.82 -17.78 12.45
C LYS A 246 20.29 -18.14 12.66
N LYS A 247 20.72 -19.33 12.20
CA LYS A 247 22.11 -19.78 12.33
C LYS A 247 23.08 -18.92 11.52
N ASP A 248 22.56 -18.21 10.51
CA ASP A 248 23.33 -17.33 9.63
C ASP A 248 23.33 -15.86 10.10
N GLY A 249 22.63 -15.53 11.20
CA GLY A 249 22.63 -14.19 11.82
C GLY A 249 21.31 -13.42 11.75
N LEU A 250 20.20 -14.05 11.31
CA LEU A 250 18.87 -13.44 11.36
C LEU A 250 18.27 -13.45 12.79
N SER A 251 17.53 -12.41 13.17
CA SER A 251 16.87 -12.30 14.49
C SER A 251 15.62 -13.17 14.63
N GLY A 252 15.00 -13.56 13.52
CA GLY A 252 13.74 -14.31 13.49
C GLY A 252 13.74 -15.38 12.41
N ASN A 253 12.79 -16.31 12.52
CA ASN A 253 12.62 -17.37 11.53
C ASN A 253 11.76 -16.88 10.36
N ARG A 254 10.67 -16.17 10.64
CA ARG A 254 9.73 -15.69 9.62
C ARG A 254 10.14 -14.30 9.17
N ILE A 255 10.39 -14.12 7.87
CA ILE A 255 10.76 -12.83 7.29
C ILE A 255 9.61 -12.35 6.42
N VAL A 256 8.94 -11.29 6.85
CA VAL A 256 7.69 -10.83 6.21
C VAL A 256 7.92 -9.77 5.14
N LYS A 257 9.07 -9.08 5.19
CA LYS A 257 9.39 -7.98 4.28
C LYS A 257 10.90 -7.83 4.17
N LEU A 258 11.33 -7.46 2.96
CA LEU A 258 12.69 -7.02 2.67
C LEU A 258 12.67 -5.57 2.18
N GLN A 259 13.73 -4.83 2.47
CA GLN A 259 13.88 -3.47 1.99
C GLN A 259 15.36 -3.17 1.71
N GLN A 260 15.66 -2.68 0.51
CA GLN A 260 17.01 -2.21 0.20
C GLN A 260 17.18 -0.75 0.64
N ASP A 261 18.33 -0.43 1.24
CA ASP A 261 18.70 0.95 1.54
C ASP A 261 19.57 1.61 0.45
N ASN A 262 19.91 2.87 0.65
CA ASN A 262 20.70 3.63 -0.33
C ASN A 262 22.15 3.15 -0.45
N LYS A 263 22.65 2.35 0.50
CA LYS A 263 23.96 1.69 0.45
C LYS A 263 23.89 0.28 -0.13
N ILE A 264 22.80 -0.07 -0.79
CA ILE A 264 22.59 -1.38 -1.44
C ILE A 264 22.51 -2.53 -0.41
N ARG A 265 22.37 -2.21 0.89
CA ARG A 265 22.22 -3.23 1.94
C ARG A 265 20.76 -3.68 2.03
N ILE A 266 20.54 -4.94 2.40
CA ILE A 266 19.18 -5.50 2.54
C ILE A 266 18.80 -5.55 4.01
N TRP A 267 17.64 -4.98 4.32
CA TRP A 267 16.99 -5.07 5.63
C TRP A 267 15.86 -6.10 5.59
N ALA A 268 15.79 -6.94 6.60
CA ALA A 268 14.80 -7.99 6.77
C ALA A 268 13.98 -7.78 8.04
N PHE A 269 12.65 -7.73 7.91
CA PHE A 269 11.73 -7.64 9.05
C PHE A 269 11.43 -9.04 9.57
N ALA A 270 11.98 -9.38 10.73
CA ALA A 270 11.99 -10.74 11.24
C ALA A 270 11.03 -10.92 12.42
N TYR A 271 10.31 -12.05 12.43
CA TYR A 271 9.31 -12.41 13.41
C TYR A 271 9.55 -13.83 13.97
N ASN A 272 9.12 -14.06 15.21
CA ASN A 272 9.10 -15.36 15.88
C ASN A 272 7.72 -15.58 16.49
N ASN A 273 7.03 -16.65 16.12
CA ASN A 273 5.65 -16.92 16.57
C ASN A 273 4.81 -15.64 16.52
N LEU A 274 4.92 -14.95 15.39
CA LEU A 274 4.15 -13.77 15.07
C LEU A 274 4.48 -12.50 15.88
N LYS A 275 5.49 -12.55 16.75
CA LYS A 275 6.02 -11.38 17.46
C LYS A 275 7.24 -10.84 16.73
N PHE A 276 7.33 -9.52 16.59
CA PHE A 276 8.51 -8.88 16.02
C PHE A 276 9.76 -9.28 16.80
N ALA A 277 10.71 -9.91 16.11
CA ALA A 277 11.96 -10.38 16.65
C ALA A 277 13.08 -9.34 16.47
N GLY A 278 12.97 -8.51 15.44
CA GLY A 278 13.94 -7.47 15.13
C GLY A 278 14.15 -7.28 13.62
N LEU A 279 15.24 -6.59 13.29
CA LEU A 279 15.68 -6.37 11.93
C LEU A 279 16.95 -7.17 11.65
N GLY A 280 17.04 -7.81 10.49
CA GLY A 280 18.27 -8.34 9.93
C GLY A 280 18.87 -7.36 8.93
N LEU A 281 20.16 -7.08 9.00
CA LEU A 281 20.92 -6.32 8.02
C LEU A 281 21.87 -7.27 7.28
N PHE A 282 21.70 -7.39 5.97
CA PHE A 282 22.65 -8.05 5.11
C PHE A 282 23.64 -7.04 4.53
N LYS A 283 24.92 -7.22 4.85
CA LYS A 283 26.03 -6.40 4.36
C LYS A 283 27.25 -7.29 4.19
N GLU A 284 28.00 -7.09 3.10
CA GLU A 284 29.27 -7.80 2.85
C GLU A 284 29.14 -9.35 2.97
N GLY A 285 28.03 -9.91 2.48
CA GLY A 285 27.82 -11.36 2.46
C GLY A 285 27.35 -11.98 3.78
N LYS A 286 27.12 -11.18 4.82
CA LYS A 286 26.76 -11.65 6.17
C LYS A 286 25.52 -10.95 6.70
N TRP A 287 24.77 -11.67 7.54
CA TRP A 287 23.66 -11.08 8.30
C TRP A 287 24.12 -10.62 9.68
N GLN A 288 23.62 -9.46 10.07
CA GLN A 288 23.71 -8.92 11.42
C GLN A 288 22.29 -8.61 11.91
N SER A 289 21.92 -9.13 13.07
CA SER A 289 20.62 -8.87 13.67
C SER A 289 20.65 -7.69 14.64
N PHE A 290 19.54 -6.96 14.69
CA PHE A 290 19.25 -5.94 15.68
C PHE A 290 17.86 -6.17 16.26
N THR A 291 17.71 -5.91 17.56
CA THR A 291 16.49 -6.10 18.33
C THR A 291 16.01 -4.77 18.88
N LYS A 292 14.83 -4.76 19.51
CA LYS A 292 14.30 -3.57 20.21
C LYS A 292 15.26 -2.97 21.23
N ASN A 293 16.16 -3.78 21.81
CA ASN A 293 17.19 -3.30 22.74
C ASN A 293 18.26 -2.47 22.01
N ASP A 294 18.65 -2.87 20.80
CA ASP A 294 19.61 -2.13 19.96
C ASP A 294 19.01 -0.79 19.51
N PHE A 295 17.76 -0.80 19.05
CA PHE A 295 17.04 0.41 18.64
C PHE A 295 16.67 1.31 19.83
N LYS A 296 16.61 0.76 21.05
CA LYS A 296 16.08 1.38 22.28
C LYS A 296 14.61 1.81 22.15
N LEU A 297 13.86 1.13 21.28
CA LEU A 297 12.42 1.35 21.06
C LEU A 297 11.60 0.37 21.91
N LYS A 298 10.43 0.81 22.38
CA LYS A 298 9.54 -0.02 23.20
C LYS A 298 8.68 -0.94 22.34
N ASP A 299 8.19 -0.40 21.23
CA ASP A 299 7.31 -1.06 20.28
C ASP A 299 8.10 -1.64 19.10
N GLU A 300 7.39 -2.41 18.26
CA GLU A 300 7.97 -3.01 17.06
C GLU A 300 8.27 -1.96 15.98
N VAL A 301 9.30 -2.23 15.17
CA VAL A 301 9.61 -1.37 14.04
C VAL A 301 8.63 -1.70 12.92
N GLU A 302 7.79 -0.73 12.57
CA GLU A 302 6.74 -0.86 11.56
C GLU A 302 7.26 -0.51 10.16
N SER A 303 8.19 0.43 10.07
CA SER A 303 8.75 0.86 8.79
C SER A 303 10.18 1.38 8.89
N LEU A 304 10.87 1.33 7.74
CA LEU A 304 12.18 1.95 7.54
C LEU A 304 12.06 3.06 6.49
N THR A 305 12.58 4.23 6.81
CA THR A 305 12.68 5.39 5.92
C THR A 305 14.14 5.73 5.68
N MET A 306 14.51 6.00 4.43
CA MET A 306 15.91 6.32 4.08
C MET A 306 16.13 7.84 4.10
N ASN A 307 17.23 8.30 4.69
CA ASN A 307 17.67 9.69 4.61
C ASN A 307 19.16 9.76 4.23
N GLY A 308 19.47 10.05 2.96
CA GLY A 308 20.84 9.91 2.47
C GLY A 308 21.35 8.49 2.71
N GLU A 309 22.41 8.34 3.48
CA GLU A 309 22.98 7.05 3.87
C GLU A 309 22.36 6.44 5.14
N ASP A 310 21.60 7.23 5.89
CA ASP A 310 21.02 6.84 7.17
C ASP A 310 19.69 6.09 6.97
N VAL A 311 19.41 5.17 7.88
CA VAL A 311 18.15 4.41 7.90
C VAL A 311 17.39 4.77 9.16
N ILE A 312 16.20 5.35 9.01
CA ILE A 312 15.34 5.75 10.10
C ILE A 312 14.29 4.65 10.33
N ALA A 313 14.31 4.01 11.49
CA ALA A 313 13.31 3.07 11.95
C ALA A 313 12.21 3.81 12.72
N PHE A 314 10.97 3.54 12.34
CA PHE A 314 9.78 4.07 12.99
C PHE A 314 9.04 2.95 13.74
N ALA A 315 8.63 3.27 14.97
CA ALA A 315 7.74 2.48 15.81
C ALA A 315 6.79 3.46 16.50
N LYS A 316 5.58 3.00 16.89
CA LYS A 316 4.64 3.84 17.64
C LYS A 316 5.28 4.56 18.84
N GLY A 317 6.10 3.86 19.64
CA GLY A 317 6.79 4.43 20.80
C GLY A 317 8.13 5.12 20.53
N GLY A 318 8.45 5.46 19.28
CA GLY A 318 9.56 6.33 18.94
C GLY A 318 10.30 6.03 17.64
N VAL A 319 11.31 6.84 17.39
CA VAL A 319 12.11 6.79 16.17
C VAL A 319 13.58 6.53 16.50
N ALA A 320 14.24 5.67 15.72
CA ALA A 320 15.67 5.42 15.81
C ALA A 320 16.34 5.58 14.46
N VAL A 321 17.61 5.96 14.43
CA VAL A 321 18.42 6.07 13.21
C VAL A 321 19.61 5.12 13.28
N PHE A 322 19.81 4.37 12.20
CA PHE A 322 21.01 3.61 11.95
C PHE A 322 21.96 4.43 11.10
N LYS A 323 23.12 4.74 11.69
CA LYS A 323 24.22 5.44 11.03
C LYS A 323 25.34 4.44 10.70
N SER A 324 26.58 4.93 10.57
CA SER A 324 27.77 4.18 10.14
C SER A 324 27.85 2.73 10.66
N ASN A 325 27.66 2.46 11.95
CA ASN A 325 27.65 1.09 12.50
C ASN A 325 26.70 0.86 13.71
N GLY A 326 25.74 1.75 13.95
CA GLY A 326 24.96 1.66 15.18
C GLY A 326 23.65 2.43 15.17
N TRP A 327 22.77 2.01 16.08
CA TRP A 327 21.45 2.58 16.30
C TRP A 327 21.48 3.67 17.37
N TYR A 328 20.80 4.78 17.06
CA TYR A 328 20.60 5.89 17.97
C TYR A 328 19.12 6.21 18.03
N LYS A 329 18.53 6.09 19.21
CA LYS A 329 17.16 6.57 19.42
C LYS A 329 17.13 8.08 19.46
N TYR A 330 16.26 8.68 18.66
CA TYR A 330 15.92 10.09 18.78
C TYR A 330 15.02 10.32 19.99
N GLY A 331 15.25 11.44 20.69
CA GLY A 331 14.40 11.86 21.80
C GLY A 331 14.44 13.37 22.01
N LYS A 332 14.16 13.82 23.23
CA LYS A 332 13.98 15.25 23.55
C LYS A 332 15.18 16.12 23.18
N LYS A 333 16.40 15.60 23.32
CA LYS A 333 17.63 16.31 22.93
C LYS A 333 17.78 16.51 21.42
N ASP A 334 17.07 15.71 20.63
CA ASP A 334 17.10 15.69 19.16
C ASP A 334 15.87 16.40 18.57
N GLY A 335 15.05 17.05 19.42
CA GLY A 335 13.85 17.81 19.05
C GLY A 335 12.53 17.03 19.17
N LEU A 336 12.58 15.73 19.50
CA LEU A 336 11.38 14.91 19.65
C LEU A 336 10.88 14.88 21.09
N ILE A 337 9.75 15.53 21.37
CA ILE A 337 9.17 15.64 22.72
C ILE A 337 8.15 14.54 23.03
N ASP A 338 7.60 13.90 22.01
CA ASP A 338 6.52 12.93 22.13
C ASP A 338 6.98 11.54 22.58
N LYS A 339 6.06 10.85 23.25
CA LYS A 339 6.22 9.45 23.65
C LYS A 339 5.63 8.48 22.64
N GLU A 340 4.55 8.88 21.97
CA GLU A 340 3.89 8.11 20.93
C GLU A 340 3.78 8.93 19.63
N TYR A 341 3.86 8.21 18.52
CA TYR A 341 3.80 8.74 17.17
C TYR A 341 2.82 7.88 16.36
N SER A 342 1.98 8.54 15.56
CA SER A 342 0.96 7.85 14.76
C SER A 342 1.43 7.56 13.34
N MET A 343 2.32 8.39 12.78
CA MET A 343 2.74 8.25 11.38
C MET A 343 4.11 8.85 11.10
N ILE A 344 4.88 8.20 10.24
CA ILE A 344 6.02 8.77 9.53
C ILE A 344 5.73 8.76 8.01
N LYS A 345 6.10 9.84 7.31
CA LYS A 345 6.02 9.91 5.85
C LYS A 345 7.28 10.52 5.27
N LYS A 346 7.81 9.89 4.22
CA LYS A 346 8.83 10.50 3.37
C LYS A 346 8.25 10.88 2.02
N ASP A 347 8.60 12.06 1.54
CA ASP A 347 8.31 12.51 0.18
C ASP A 347 9.52 13.29 -0.39
N ARG A 348 9.29 14.06 -1.45
CA ARG A 348 10.31 14.91 -2.08
C ARG A 348 10.69 16.15 -1.27
N HIS A 349 9.86 16.54 -0.31
CA HIS A 349 10.02 17.73 0.52
C HIS A 349 10.72 17.43 1.86
N GLY A 350 10.67 16.18 2.32
CA GLY A 350 11.42 15.74 3.50
C GLY A 350 10.87 14.48 4.13
N ILE A 351 11.13 14.35 5.44
CA ILE A 351 10.55 13.33 6.30
C ILE A 351 9.71 14.04 7.35
N TRP A 352 8.48 13.56 7.50
CA TRP A 352 7.44 14.16 8.32
C TRP A 352 7.02 13.14 9.37
N LEU A 353 6.79 13.59 10.59
CA LEU A 353 6.44 12.73 11.71
C LEU A 353 5.31 13.37 12.51
N ALA A 354 4.23 12.62 12.71
CA ALA A 354 3.13 13.02 13.57
C ALA A 354 3.29 12.35 14.94
N GLY A 355 3.50 13.16 15.97
CA GLY A 355 3.47 12.78 17.38
C GLY A 355 2.16 13.19 18.04
N GLU A 356 1.88 12.61 19.21
CA GLU A 356 0.70 12.94 20.02
C GLU A 356 0.54 14.45 20.25
N ASN A 357 1.62 15.16 20.59
CA ASN A 357 1.61 16.57 20.99
C ASN A 357 2.29 17.50 19.97
N ALA A 358 2.79 16.99 18.85
CA ALA A 358 3.50 17.81 17.87
C ALA A 358 3.61 17.17 16.49
N PHE A 359 3.77 18.02 15.47
CA PHE A 359 4.13 17.61 14.13
C PHE A 359 5.54 18.09 13.80
N TYR A 360 6.34 17.20 13.22
CA TYR A 360 7.77 17.41 13.03
C TYR A 360 8.17 17.26 11.57
N GLN A 361 9.22 17.98 11.20
CA GLN A 361 9.99 17.77 9.99
C GLN A 361 11.42 17.38 10.34
N PHE A 362 11.98 16.43 9.62
CA PHE A 362 13.39 16.12 9.73
C PHE A 362 14.20 17.04 8.82
N ASN A 363 15.01 17.91 9.42
CA ASN A 363 15.84 18.91 8.73
C ASN A 363 17.29 18.80 9.25
N GLU A 364 18.25 18.70 8.31
CA GLU A 364 19.70 18.75 8.58
C GLU A 364 20.21 17.82 9.70
N GLY A 365 19.58 16.65 9.88
CA GLY A 365 20.00 15.66 10.87
C GLY A 365 19.32 15.80 12.24
N SER A 366 18.38 16.74 12.40
CA SER A 366 17.59 16.95 13.61
C SER A 366 16.09 16.97 13.31
N TRP A 367 15.28 16.72 14.35
CA TRP A 367 13.84 16.89 14.25
C TRP A 367 13.46 18.29 14.67
N GLU A 368 12.83 19.02 13.76
CA GLU A 368 12.27 20.32 14.05
C GLU A 368 10.79 20.16 14.34
N GLN A 369 10.35 20.67 15.49
CA GLN A 369 8.94 20.80 15.76
C GLN A 369 8.40 21.94 14.90
N LEU A 370 7.58 21.60 13.92
CA LEU A 370 6.87 22.60 13.13
C LEU A 370 5.70 23.16 13.92
N LEU A 371 4.94 22.28 14.60
CA LEU A 371 3.69 22.65 15.26
C LEU A 371 3.52 21.94 16.61
N LYS A 372 2.75 22.58 17.49
CA LYS A 372 2.18 21.97 18.69
C LYS A 372 0.80 21.43 18.37
N ALA A 373 0.49 20.24 18.87
CA ALA A 373 -0.83 19.65 18.89
C ALA A 373 -1.34 19.59 20.34
N ASP A 374 -2.64 19.36 20.51
CA ASP A 374 -3.29 19.33 21.83
C ASP A 374 -3.42 17.92 22.42
N GLY A 375 -2.76 16.92 21.83
CA GLY A 375 -2.76 15.54 22.31
C GLY A 375 -3.92 14.68 21.81
N LYS A 376 -4.86 15.23 21.03
CA LYS A 376 -6.10 14.53 20.66
C LYS A 376 -6.12 13.94 19.26
N TRP A 377 -5.19 14.36 18.39
CA TRP A 377 -5.18 13.91 17.02
C TRP A 377 -4.54 12.53 16.87
N ASP A 378 -5.19 11.66 16.08
CA ASP A 378 -4.62 10.39 15.64
C ASP A 378 -4.43 10.50 14.13
N VAL A 379 -3.26 11.01 13.72
CA VAL A 379 -2.97 11.33 12.32
C VAL A 379 -2.73 10.05 11.55
N ASN A 380 -3.60 9.78 10.56
CA ASN A 380 -3.52 8.62 9.68
C ASN A 380 -3.13 8.99 8.24
N VAL A 381 -3.18 10.29 7.89
CA VAL A 381 -2.81 10.80 6.57
C VAL A 381 -1.97 12.05 6.72
N ILE A 382 -0.80 12.07 6.09
CA ILE A 382 0.01 13.28 5.90
C ILE A 382 0.03 13.59 4.40
N PHE A 383 -0.51 14.72 3.96
CA PHE A 383 -0.45 15.17 2.59
C PHE A 383 0.28 16.52 2.50
N VAL A 384 1.43 16.52 1.84
CA VAL A 384 2.31 17.69 1.73
C VAL A 384 2.16 18.24 0.32
N GLU A 385 1.48 19.37 0.18
CA GLU A 385 1.48 20.10 -1.10
C GLU A 385 2.86 20.70 -1.36
N ASN A 386 3.42 21.32 -0.33
CA ASN A 386 4.75 21.89 -0.25
C ASN A 386 5.13 22.11 1.23
N LYS A 387 6.33 22.65 1.50
CA LYS A 387 6.80 22.86 2.88
C LYS A 387 5.97 23.87 3.70
N GLU A 388 5.18 24.70 3.04
CA GLU A 388 4.35 25.76 3.65
C GLU A 388 2.86 25.43 3.63
N SER A 389 2.45 24.28 3.05
CA SER A 389 1.05 23.84 3.00
C SER A 389 0.97 22.32 3.18
N ILE A 390 0.55 21.91 4.38
CA ILE A 390 0.52 20.51 4.80
C ILE A 390 -0.84 20.19 5.40
N TRP A 391 -1.46 19.13 4.91
CA TRP A 391 -2.74 18.62 5.40
C TRP A 391 -2.51 17.36 6.21
N LEU A 392 -3.12 17.29 7.39
CA LEU A 392 -3.06 16.17 8.29
C LEU A 392 -4.48 15.66 8.50
N GLY A 393 -4.76 14.47 7.98
CA GLY A 393 -6.04 13.79 8.17
C GLY A 393 -6.00 12.92 9.41
N THR A 394 -7.03 13.00 10.24
CA THR A 394 -7.11 12.24 11.48
C THR A 394 -8.14 11.13 11.41
N GLY A 395 -8.02 10.14 12.31
CA GLY A 395 -8.95 9.03 12.37
C GLY A 395 -10.36 9.37 12.86
N ARG A 396 -10.57 10.51 13.55
CA ARG A 396 -11.86 10.89 14.21
C ARG A 396 -12.08 12.38 14.45
N ASP A 397 -11.15 13.24 14.08
CA ASP A 397 -11.10 14.64 14.51
C ASP A 397 -10.86 15.57 13.30
N GLY A 398 -11.40 15.19 12.14
CA GLY A 398 -11.31 15.98 10.91
C GLY A 398 -9.88 16.14 10.39
N ILE A 399 -9.60 17.31 9.82
CA ILE A 399 -8.31 17.65 9.24
C ILE A 399 -7.67 18.83 9.97
N TYR A 400 -6.35 18.83 9.98
CA TYR A 400 -5.53 19.97 10.36
C TYR A 400 -4.77 20.45 9.13
N HIS A 401 -4.87 21.74 8.81
CA HIS A 401 -4.13 22.36 7.72
C HIS A 401 -3.10 23.33 8.26
N TYR A 402 -1.84 22.99 8.05
CA TYR A 402 -0.72 23.88 8.31
C TYR A 402 -0.48 24.76 7.09
N SER A 403 -0.67 26.08 7.26
CA SER A 403 -0.28 27.08 6.27
C SER A 403 0.16 28.39 6.91
N GLU A 404 1.13 29.08 6.30
CA GLU A 404 1.63 30.38 6.79
C GLU A 404 2.02 30.37 8.28
N ASN A 405 2.68 29.30 8.75
CA ASN A 405 3.04 29.08 10.14
C ASN A 405 1.87 29.00 11.14
N LYS A 406 0.65 28.71 10.65
CA LYS A 406 -0.55 28.53 11.47
C LYS A 406 -1.17 27.17 11.19
N MET A 407 -1.85 26.64 12.19
CA MET A 407 -2.70 25.47 12.05
C MET A 407 -4.15 25.90 12.08
N GLU A 408 -4.91 25.46 11.09
CA GLU A 408 -6.36 25.53 11.09
C GLU A 408 -6.91 24.11 11.27
N HIS A 409 -7.94 23.98 12.10
CA HIS A 409 -8.63 22.72 12.33
C HIS A 409 -10.01 22.81 11.69
N PHE A 410 -10.36 21.81 10.90
CA PHE A 410 -11.65 21.74 10.22
C PHE A 410 -12.30 20.39 10.50
N THR A 411 -13.59 20.45 10.79
CA THR A 411 -14.44 19.29 11.10
C THR A 411 -15.68 19.31 10.20
N GLU A 412 -16.63 18.40 10.44
CA GLU A 412 -17.97 18.43 9.84
C GLU A 412 -18.66 19.81 9.99
N ASP A 413 -18.48 20.49 11.13
CA ASP A 413 -19.01 21.84 11.38
C ASP A 413 -18.40 22.90 10.45
N SER A 414 -17.22 22.63 9.89
CA SER A 414 -16.55 23.46 8.89
C SER A 414 -16.97 23.14 7.45
N GLY A 415 -17.77 22.09 7.24
CA GLY A 415 -18.24 21.65 5.93
C GLY A 415 -17.54 20.39 5.39
N LEU A 416 -16.75 19.68 6.20
CA LEU A 416 -16.23 18.35 5.82
C LEU A 416 -17.36 17.30 5.76
N ALA A 417 -17.16 16.27 4.95
CA ALA A 417 -18.16 15.22 4.76
C ALA A 417 -18.27 14.24 5.95
N ASP A 418 -17.17 14.00 6.67
CA ASP A 418 -17.08 13.20 7.92
C ASP A 418 -15.71 13.45 8.56
N ASP A 419 -15.64 13.40 9.89
CA ASP A 419 -14.40 13.68 10.63
C ASP A 419 -13.36 12.54 10.61
N ARG A 420 -13.66 11.39 9.99
CA ARG A 420 -12.74 10.26 9.86
C ARG A 420 -12.12 10.27 8.48
N ILE A 421 -10.88 10.75 8.41
CA ILE A 421 -10.17 10.98 7.17
C ILE A 421 -9.42 9.72 6.76
N LEU A 422 -9.68 9.29 5.52
CA LEU A 422 -9.12 8.08 4.92
C LEU A 422 -7.96 8.39 3.98
N ASP A 423 -8.06 9.48 3.23
CA ASP A 423 -7.03 9.91 2.29
C ASP A 423 -7.13 11.41 2.00
N ILE A 424 -6.03 12.01 1.54
CA ILE A 424 -5.97 13.38 1.04
C ILE A 424 -5.05 13.38 -0.19
N PHE A 425 -5.59 13.84 -1.30
CA PHE A 425 -4.84 13.92 -2.55
C PHE A 425 -5.13 15.23 -3.29
N LYS A 426 -4.36 15.48 -4.35
CA LYS A 426 -4.53 16.65 -5.21
C LYS A 426 -4.79 16.18 -6.63
N ASP A 427 -5.77 16.80 -7.28
CA ASP A 427 -6.07 16.52 -8.68
C ASP A 427 -5.15 17.29 -9.63
N LYS A 428 -5.39 17.15 -10.95
CA LYS A 428 -4.61 17.83 -11.98
C LYS A 428 -4.84 19.33 -12.08
N ASN A 429 -5.93 19.84 -11.51
CA ASN A 429 -6.25 21.26 -11.45
C ASN A 429 -5.73 21.90 -10.16
N GLU A 430 -4.86 21.21 -9.42
CA GLU A 430 -4.30 21.63 -8.14
C GLU A 430 -5.32 21.73 -7.01
N ALA A 431 -6.52 21.18 -7.19
CA ALA A 431 -7.54 21.15 -6.14
C ALA A 431 -7.25 20.02 -5.16
N VAL A 432 -7.43 20.30 -3.87
CA VAL A 432 -7.22 19.32 -2.80
C VAL A 432 -8.53 18.61 -2.51
N TRP A 433 -8.46 17.29 -2.46
CA TRP A 433 -9.55 16.39 -2.18
C TRP A 433 -9.29 15.68 -0.86
N ILE A 434 -10.30 15.71 0.00
CA ILE A 434 -10.29 15.01 1.29
C ILE A 434 -11.28 13.86 1.17
N VAL A 435 -10.81 12.65 1.37
CA VAL A 435 -11.64 11.45 1.41
C VAL A 435 -11.93 11.14 2.86
N SER A 436 -13.20 11.14 3.23
CA SER A 436 -13.66 10.76 4.57
C SER A 436 -14.49 9.48 4.51
N LYS A 437 -14.81 8.91 5.67
CA LYS A 437 -15.56 7.65 5.72
C LYS A 437 -16.98 7.73 5.14
N LEU A 438 -17.60 8.91 5.09
CA LEU A 438 -18.97 9.09 4.59
C LEU A 438 -19.06 9.94 3.31
N GLY A 439 -17.93 10.37 2.75
CA GLY A 439 -17.95 11.09 1.49
C GLY A 439 -16.58 11.63 1.08
N VAL A 440 -16.62 12.60 0.16
CA VAL A 440 -15.44 13.31 -0.30
C VAL A 440 -15.69 14.81 -0.20
N THR A 441 -14.66 15.59 0.12
CA THR A 441 -14.74 17.04 0.23
C THR A 441 -13.72 17.68 -0.70
N LEU A 442 -14.18 18.58 -1.56
CA LEU A 442 -13.34 19.43 -2.39
C LEU A 442 -13.00 20.70 -1.61
N VAL A 443 -11.70 21.03 -1.54
CA VAL A 443 -11.23 22.27 -0.93
C VAL A 443 -11.09 23.34 -1.99
N HIS A 444 -11.88 24.40 -1.87
CA HIS A 444 -11.74 25.59 -2.70
C HIS A 444 -10.81 26.59 -2.01
N LYS A 445 -9.77 27.02 -2.75
CA LYS A 445 -8.92 28.14 -2.34
C LYS A 445 -9.56 29.41 -2.89
N ASP A 446 -10.13 30.24 -2.02
CA ASP A 446 -10.61 31.56 -2.44
C ASP A 446 -9.41 32.37 -3.00
N LYS A 447 -9.64 33.02 -4.15
CA LYS A 447 -8.62 33.75 -4.92
C LYS A 447 -8.20 35.06 -4.29
#